data_AF-A0A2E8R8W0-F1
#
_entry.id   AF-A0A2E8R8W0-F1
#
_cell.length_a   1.000
_cell.length_b   1.000
_cell.length_c   1.000
_cell.angle_alpha   90.00
_cell.angle_beta   90.00
_cell.angle_gamma   90.00
#
_symmetry.space_group_name_H-M   'P 1'
#
loop_
_entity.id
_entity.type
_entity.pdbx_description
1 polymer ?
#
loop_
_entity_poly.entity_id
_entity_poly.type
_entity_poly.pdbx_seq_one_letter_code
_entity_poly.pdbx_strand_id
1 'polypeptide(L)'
;SPTKKLANLPNGVLGKAHKDGTIQIRKGLSKEKRKEVLAHEKQHVKDMKSGKLNYDNSFVYWMGKKFPRTNDKKIIYNGKALPEGHRSFPWEKSANKAV
;
A
#
# COMPACT_ATOMS: atom_id res chain seq x y z
N SER A 1 -4.79 -17.63 -3.93
CA SER A 1 -5.29 -16.42 -3.24
C SER A 1 -4.19 -15.80 -2.39
N PRO A 2 -4.17 -14.47 -2.15
CA PRO A 2 -3.14 -13.83 -1.32
C PRO A 2 -3.18 -14.34 0.13
N THR A 3 -2.01 -14.58 0.71
CA THR A 3 -1.87 -15.07 2.09
C THR A 3 -2.09 -13.92 3.07
N LYS A 4 -3.07 -14.04 3.98
CA LYS A 4 -3.39 -13.01 4.98
C LYS A 4 -2.72 -13.32 6.32
N LYS A 5 -2.05 -12.33 6.94
CA LYS A 5 -1.44 -12.44 8.27
C LYS A 5 -1.86 -11.26 9.16
N LEU A 6 -2.16 -11.52 10.43
CA LEU A 6 -2.34 -10.44 11.43
C LEU A 6 -0.97 -10.01 11.96
N ALA A 7 -0.71 -8.70 12.03
CA ALA A 7 0.61 -8.16 12.37
C ALA A 7 0.55 -6.92 13.27
N ASN A 8 1.65 -6.67 13.98
CA ASN A 8 1.91 -5.37 14.61
C ASN A 8 2.53 -4.47 13.55
N LEU A 9 1.83 -3.39 13.21
CA LEU A 9 2.23 -2.45 12.15
C LEU A 9 2.55 -1.07 12.76
N PRO A 10 3.44 -0.27 12.14
CA PRO A 10 3.75 1.08 12.59
C PRO A 10 2.49 1.92 12.78
N ASN A 11 2.48 2.84 13.75
CA ASN A 11 1.32 3.70 14.02
C ASN A 11 0.78 4.37 12.75
N GLY A 12 -0.55 4.39 12.61
CA GLY A 12 -1.24 4.86 11.40
C GLY A 12 -1.38 3.84 10.26
N VAL A 13 -0.60 2.75 10.25
CA VAL A 13 -0.67 1.72 9.20
C VAL A 13 -1.68 0.63 9.58
N LEU A 14 -2.77 0.50 8.83
CA LEU A 14 -3.81 -0.50 9.10
C LEU A 14 -3.62 -1.82 8.32
N GLY A 15 -2.99 -1.74 7.15
CA GLY A 15 -2.69 -2.86 6.27
C GLY A 15 -1.39 -2.65 5.51
N LYS A 16 -0.85 -3.74 4.94
CA LYS A 16 0.30 -3.70 4.03
C LYS A 16 0.26 -4.90 3.07
N ALA A 17 0.18 -4.62 1.78
CA ALA A 17 0.40 -5.58 0.71
C ALA A 17 1.90 -5.70 0.36
N HIS A 18 2.34 -6.94 0.10
CA HIS A 18 3.70 -7.26 -0.33
C HIS A 18 3.72 -7.83 -1.76
N LYS A 19 4.87 -7.72 -2.43
CA LYS A 19 5.06 -8.15 -3.82
C LYS A 19 4.83 -9.65 -4.04
N ASP A 20 5.10 -10.47 -3.03
CA ASP A 20 4.82 -11.92 -3.02
C ASP A 20 3.31 -12.24 -2.92
N GLY A 21 2.47 -11.21 -2.76
CA GLY A 21 1.02 -11.33 -2.58
C GLY A 21 0.60 -11.56 -1.12
N THR A 22 1.52 -11.53 -0.16
CA THR A 22 1.18 -11.55 1.27
C THR A 22 0.52 -10.22 1.67
N ILE A 23 -0.55 -10.28 2.45
CA ILE A 23 -1.24 -9.12 3.02
C ILE A 23 -1.15 -9.19 4.55
N GLN A 24 -0.61 -8.14 5.16
CA GLN A 24 -0.63 -7.94 6.60
C GLN A 24 -1.80 -7.02 6.99
N ILE A 25 -2.50 -7.36 8.07
CA ILE A 25 -3.58 -6.55 8.64
C ILE A 25 -3.27 -6.29 10.12
N ARG A 26 -3.46 -5.05 10.58
CA ARG A 26 -3.25 -4.67 11.98
C ARG A 26 -4.13 -5.51 12.92
N LYS A 27 -3.55 -5.97 14.03
CA LYS A 27 -4.29 -6.63 15.13
C LYS A 27 -5.28 -5.68 15.79
N GLY A 28 -6.34 -6.22 16.40
CA GLY A 28 -7.31 -5.42 17.17
C GLY A 28 -8.36 -4.66 16.34
N LEU A 29 -8.28 -4.65 15.01
CA LEU A 29 -9.33 -4.06 14.17
C LEU A 29 -10.65 -4.84 14.29
N SER A 30 -11.79 -4.14 14.19
CA SER A 30 -13.12 -4.76 14.11
C SER A 30 -13.27 -5.62 12.85
N LYS A 31 -14.27 -6.51 12.81
CA LYS A 31 -14.51 -7.40 11.66
C LYS A 31 -14.76 -6.60 10.38
N GLU A 32 -15.57 -5.54 10.45
CA GLU A 32 -15.87 -4.66 9.33
C GLU A 32 -14.62 -3.91 8.87
N LYS A 33 -13.87 -3.31 9.79
CA LYS A 33 -12.63 -2.60 9.43
C LYS A 33 -11.59 -3.53 8.80
N ARG A 34 -11.49 -4.77 9.26
CA ARG A 34 -10.63 -5.80 8.64
C ARG A 34 -11.05 -6.12 7.21
N LYS A 35 -12.35 -6.11 6.89
CA LYS A 35 -12.84 -6.36 5.52
C LYS A 35 -12.47 -5.20 4.61
N GLU A 36 -12.69 -3.96 5.05
CA GLU A 36 -12.31 -2.75 4.30
C GLU A 36 -10.82 -2.73 3.98
N VAL A 37 -9.97 -2.88 5.00
CA VAL A 37 -8.51 -2.89 4.82
C VAL A 37 -8.10 -4.05 3.91
N LEU A 38 -8.68 -5.24 4.07
CA LEU A 38 -8.37 -6.36 3.19
C LEU A 38 -8.76 -6.12 1.73
N ALA A 39 -9.88 -5.43 1.46
CA ALA A 39 -10.28 -5.07 0.10
C ALA A 39 -9.29 -4.07 -0.52
N HIS A 40 -8.89 -3.06 0.24
CA HIS A 40 -7.85 -2.09 -0.14
C HIS A 40 -6.53 -2.80 -0.50
N GLU A 41 -5.98 -3.62 0.41
CA GLU A 41 -4.70 -4.30 0.18
C GLU A 41 -4.77 -5.32 -0.97
N LYS A 42 -5.93 -5.95 -1.20
CA LYS A 42 -6.14 -6.81 -2.37
C LYS A 42 -6.03 -6.03 -3.68
N GLN A 43 -6.47 -4.78 -3.71
CA GLN A 43 -6.32 -3.93 -4.89
C GLN A 43 -4.84 -3.63 -5.16
N HIS A 44 -4.05 -3.32 -4.13
CA HIS A 44 -2.59 -3.20 -4.27
C HIS A 44 -1.94 -4.48 -4.80
N VAL A 45 -2.33 -5.66 -4.32
CA VAL A 45 -1.81 -6.93 -4.86
C VAL A 45 -2.19 -7.12 -6.34
N LYS A 46 -3.41 -6.78 -6.75
CA LYS A 46 -3.82 -6.83 -8.16
C LYS A 46 -3.02 -5.86 -9.02
N ASP A 47 -2.83 -4.63 -8.55
CA ASP A 47 -2.04 -3.62 -9.25
C ASP A 47 -0.57 -4.03 -9.34
N MET A 48 -0.02 -4.70 -8.32
CA MET A 48 1.33 -5.28 -8.38
C MET A 48 1.45 -6.42 -9.38
N LYS A 49 0.49 -7.37 -9.36
CA LYS A 49 0.49 -8.50 -10.29
C LYS A 49 0.32 -8.09 -11.76
N SER A 50 -0.41 -7.01 -12.01
CA SER A 50 -0.59 -6.46 -13.36
C SER A 50 0.56 -5.55 -13.81
N GLY A 51 1.56 -5.31 -12.96
CA GLY A 51 2.68 -4.41 -13.27
C GLY A 51 2.36 -2.91 -13.15
N LYS A 52 1.14 -2.55 -12.72
CA LYS A 52 0.75 -1.14 -12.49
C LYS A 52 1.46 -0.55 -11.29
N LEU A 53 1.68 -1.33 -10.24
CA LEU A 53 2.34 -0.92 -9.00
C LEU A 53 3.59 -1.77 -8.75
N ASN A 54 4.69 -1.16 -8.35
CA ASN A 54 5.84 -1.89 -7.82
C ASN A 54 6.58 -0.99 -6.82
N TYR A 55 7.50 -1.56 -6.05
CA TYR A 55 8.39 -0.79 -5.19
C TYR A 55 9.68 -1.55 -4.90
N ASP A 56 10.71 -0.78 -4.56
CA ASP A 56 11.94 -1.26 -3.96
C ASP A 56 12.34 -0.33 -2.81
N ASN A 57 13.61 -0.39 -2.39
CA ASN A 57 14.14 0.41 -1.29
C ASN A 57 14.22 1.91 -1.65
N SER A 58 14.33 2.25 -2.93
CA SER A 58 14.62 3.58 -3.44
C SER A 58 13.45 4.22 -4.18
N PHE A 59 12.49 3.44 -4.70
CA PHE A 59 11.40 3.94 -5.52
C PHE A 59 10.07 3.23 -5.27
N VAL A 60 8.99 3.96 -5.52
CA VAL A 60 7.67 3.40 -5.85
C VAL A 60 7.46 3.60 -7.34
N TYR A 61 6.87 2.62 -8.01
CA TYR A 61 6.57 2.64 -9.43
C TYR A 61 5.06 2.60 -9.62
N TRP A 62 4.52 3.51 -10.43
CA TRP A 62 3.12 3.52 -10.81
C TRP A 62 2.95 3.77 -12.30
N MET A 63 2.36 2.81 -13.00
CA MET A 63 2.14 2.84 -14.46
C MET A 63 3.41 3.24 -15.23
N GLY A 64 4.54 2.59 -14.91
CA GLY A 64 5.84 2.86 -15.54
C GLY A 64 6.56 4.13 -15.05
N LYS A 65 5.92 4.99 -14.26
CA LYS A 65 6.57 6.18 -13.67
C LYS A 65 7.23 5.81 -12.34
N LYS A 66 8.43 6.35 -12.08
CA LYS A 66 9.17 6.17 -10.82
C LYS A 66 9.01 7.37 -9.89
N PHE A 67 8.84 7.10 -8.60
CA PHE A 67 8.66 8.08 -7.54
C PHE A 67 9.72 7.82 -6.45
N PRO A 68 10.68 8.74 -6.23
CA PRO A 68 11.75 8.54 -5.26
C PRO A 68 11.24 8.35 -3.82
N ARG A 69 11.85 7.42 -3.10
CA ARG A 69 11.69 7.21 -1.66
C ARG A 69 12.80 7.92 -0.91
N THR A 70 12.48 8.50 0.23
CA THR A 70 13.46 8.99 1.19
C THR A 70 13.70 7.96 2.29
N ASN A 71 14.81 8.11 3.02
CA ASN A 71 15.14 7.25 4.16
C ASN A 71 14.08 7.30 5.27
N ASP A 72 13.36 8.42 5.39
CA ASP A 72 12.32 8.64 6.41
C ASP A 72 10.93 8.17 5.99
N LYS A 73 10.84 7.17 5.10
CA LYS A 73 9.56 6.59 4.63
C LYS A 73 8.61 7.66 4.04
N LYS A 74 9.18 8.55 3.22
CA LYS A 74 8.41 9.50 2.40
C LYS A 74 8.63 9.23 0.92
N ILE A 75 7.66 9.64 0.11
CA ILE A 75 7.71 9.61 -1.35
C ILE A 75 7.76 11.04 -1.86
N ILE A 76 8.69 11.32 -2.78
CA ILE A 76 8.73 12.57 -3.52
C ILE A 76 7.64 12.54 -4.59
N TYR A 77 6.63 13.38 -4.42
CA TYR A 77 5.47 13.46 -5.30
C TYR A 77 5.08 14.92 -5.54
N ASN A 78 5.06 15.35 -6.80
CA ASN A 78 4.80 16.73 -7.21
C ASN A 78 5.68 17.76 -6.45
N GLY A 79 6.97 17.48 -6.32
CA GLY A 79 7.94 18.35 -5.64
C GLY A 79 7.84 18.37 -4.10
N LYS A 80 6.99 17.54 -3.50
CA LYS A 80 6.81 17.46 -2.04
C LYS A 80 7.13 16.06 -1.51
N ALA A 81 7.73 15.99 -0.33
CA ALA A 81 7.94 14.74 0.40
C ALA A 81 6.71 14.41 1.25
N LEU A 82 5.95 13.39 0.85
CA LEU A 82 4.71 12.96 1.53
C LEU A 82 4.91 11.60 2.21
N PRO A 83 4.28 11.34 3.37
CA PRO A 83 4.42 10.05 4.05
C PRO A 83 3.97 8.88 3.16
N GLU A 84 4.62 7.72 3.29
CA GLU A 84 4.15 6.50 2.64
C GLU A 84 2.68 6.21 3.01
N GLY A 85 1.86 5.88 2.01
CA GLY A 85 0.40 5.69 2.17
C GLY A 85 -0.43 6.98 2.14
N HIS A 86 0.15 8.13 1.75
CA HIS A 86 -0.62 9.35 1.60
C HIS A 86 -1.71 9.22 0.52
N ARG A 87 -2.97 9.52 0.88
CA ARG A 87 -4.18 9.33 0.04
C ARG A 87 -4.16 10.07 -1.31
N SER A 88 -3.25 11.02 -1.50
CA SER A 88 -3.08 11.73 -2.77
C SER A 88 -2.40 10.89 -3.85
N PHE A 89 -1.65 9.85 -3.47
CA PHE A 89 -0.93 9.02 -4.41
C PHE A 89 -1.91 8.24 -5.32
N PRO A 90 -1.58 8.04 -6.59
CA PRO A 90 -2.50 7.41 -7.53
C PRO A 90 -2.78 5.94 -7.20
N TRP A 91 -1.82 5.20 -6.63
CA TRP A 91 -2.02 3.82 -6.16
C TRP A 91 -2.94 3.77 -4.93
N GLU A 92 -2.81 4.71 -3.99
CA GLU A 92 -3.73 4.81 -2.84
C GLU A 92 -5.14 5.20 -3.29
N LYS A 93 -5.27 6.11 -4.26
CA LYS A 93 -6.57 6.47 -4.86
C LYS A 93 -7.22 5.27 -5.57
N SER A 94 -6.43 4.45 -6.27
CA SER A 94 -6.89 3.21 -6.91
C SER A 94 -7.46 2.25 -5.86
N ALA A 95 -6.70 1.98 -4.80
CA ALA A 95 -7.11 1.05 -3.74
C ALA A 95 -8.31 1.54 -2.92
N ASN A 96 -8.42 2.84 -2.65
CA ASN A 96 -9.56 3.42 -1.93
C ASN A 96 -10.88 3.38 -2.73
N LYS A 97 -10.84 3.28 -4.06
CA LYS A 97 -12.05 3.12 -4.89
C LYS A 97 -12.57 1.67 -4.91
N ALA A 98 -11.76 0.72 -4.44
CA ALA A 98 -12.10 -0.70 -4.43
C ALA A 98 -12.71 -1.17 -3.09
N VAL A 99 -12.94 -0.23 -2.16
CA VAL A 99 -13.55 -0.42 -0.84
C VAL A 99 -14.89 0.32 -0.83
#